data_AF-A0A0E2H1Z1-F1
#
_entry.id   AF-A0A0E2H1Z1-F1
#
_cell.length_a   1.000
_cell.length_b   1.000
_cell.length_c   1.000
_cell.angle_alpha   90.00
_cell.angle_beta   90.00
_cell.angle_gamma   90.00
#
_symmetry.space_group_name_H-M   'P 1'
#
loop_
_entity.id
_entity.type
_entity.pdbx_description
1 polymer ?
#
loop_
_entity_poly.entity_id
_entity_poly.type
_entity_poly.pdbx_seq_one_letter_code
_entity_poly.pdbx_strand_id
1 'polypeptide(L)'
;MLYPVLTSSRLLSDLSGVWDFKLDYGKGFEEEWFQKPLENPMTMPVPAAYNDLKEGIDFRDHYGWVFYQRTFSVPEFMKAQRVMLRFDAVAHGAKVYVNGDLLCAHEGGFLPFEVEITDLAGKGECLLTVAVNNIIDYTTLPVGGKNNILSGGLPGFETKGPQKPVNNPNFDFFNYCGIIRPVRIYTTPKSYISDITVTAEVNGADAALNYKIDTIGTGECLVEVFDREGNKVTEAAGCEGILKIEQVKLWQPLNAYLYNIRVTFGEDVYTLPYGVRTVRIDGTKFLINEKPFYFKGYGKHEDTFPNGRGINLPMNTKDISLMKWQGANSFRTSHYPYSEEMMRLCDQEGIVVIDETTAVGVNLEFGGGANFNGQKISTFDKEHGVQTQEHHKEVIRDLIARDKNHACVVMWSIANEPDSYSEGAYEYFAPLYELARSLDPQKRPCTLVSVQMGGGPATDVSAKLSDVICLNRYYGWYFGAPDLQGPELALREELDQWAEYGLPVIFTEYGADTVMGFHDTTPVMYTEEYQVDYYKMNHRVFDDYDFVVGEQAWNFADFATSQGLLRVQGNKKGLFTRDRRPKLAAHYFKERWHQIPDFEYKK
;
A
#
# COMPACT_ATOMS: atom_id res chain seq x y z
N MET A 1 -4.85 12.51 -8.10
CA MET A 1 -3.65 13.36 -8.35
C MET A 1 -2.80 12.69 -9.42
N LEU A 2 -2.64 13.30 -10.60
CA LEU A 2 -1.90 12.66 -11.70
C LEU A 2 -0.42 12.46 -11.36
N TYR A 3 0.16 11.37 -11.85
CA TYR A 3 1.60 11.09 -11.71
C TYR A 3 2.41 12.06 -12.59
N PRO A 4 3.43 12.75 -12.05
CA PRO A 4 4.22 13.70 -12.83
C PRO A 4 5.10 12.96 -13.84
N VAL A 5 4.95 13.32 -15.12
CA VAL A 5 5.75 12.79 -16.22
C VAL A 5 6.24 13.94 -17.10
N LEU A 6 7.38 13.74 -17.75
CA LEU A 6 7.88 14.69 -18.73
C LEU A 6 7.02 14.60 -20.00
N THR A 7 6.52 15.74 -20.46
CA THR A 7 5.70 15.83 -21.68
C THR A 7 6.19 16.98 -22.56
N SER A 8 5.53 17.22 -23.70
CA SER A 8 5.81 18.39 -24.53
C SER A 8 5.48 19.73 -23.85
N SER A 9 4.64 19.72 -22.80
CA SER A 9 4.19 20.92 -22.07
C SER A 9 4.60 20.95 -20.59
N ARG A 10 5.08 19.82 -20.05
CA ARG A 10 5.38 19.66 -18.62
C ARG A 10 6.84 19.27 -18.40
N LEU A 11 7.57 20.09 -17.67
CA LEU A 11 8.92 19.76 -17.20
C LEU A 11 8.84 18.93 -15.93
N LEU A 12 9.90 18.15 -15.68
CA LEU A 12 10.08 17.38 -14.46
C LEU A 12 11.52 17.48 -13.99
N SER A 13 11.71 17.98 -12.76
CA SER A 13 13.00 18.13 -12.10
C SER A 13 12.96 17.37 -10.78
N ASP A 14 13.76 16.30 -10.69
CA ASP A 14 13.87 15.49 -9.48
C ASP A 14 14.81 16.15 -8.47
N LEU A 15 14.36 16.32 -7.23
CA LEU A 15 15.16 16.87 -6.12
C LEU A 15 15.83 15.78 -5.27
N SER A 16 15.70 14.51 -5.68
CA SER A 16 16.40 13.38 -5.06
C SER A 16 17.92 13.62 -5.02
N GLY A 17 18.56 13.13 -3.98
CA GLY A 17 19.99 13.35 -3.73
C GLY A 17 20.30 13.34 -2.24
N VAL A 18 21.48 13.82 -1.87
CA VAL A 18 21.88 13.95 -0.47
C VAL A 18 21.47 15.32 0.04
N TRP A 19 20.68 15.34 1.11
CA TRP A 19 20.17 16.52 1.79
C TRP A 19 20.87 16.67 3.15
N ASP A 20 20.83 17.89 3.68
CA ASP A 20 21.18 18.16 5.07
C ASP A 20 20.07 17.62 5.98
N PHE A 21 20.44 17.11 7.15
CA PHE A 21 19.53 16.42 8.05
C PHE A 21 19.89 16.64 9.52
N LYS A 22 18.89 16.79 10.38
CA LYS A 22 19.09 16.91 11.83
C LYS A 22 17.92 16.31 12.61
N LEU A 23 18.24 15.57 13.68
CA LEU A 23 17.24 15.11 14.65
C LEU A 23 16.83 16.28 15.55
N ASP A 24 15.53 16.40 15.82
CA ASP A 24 15.02 17.40 16.76
C ASP A 24 14.81 16.79 18.15
N TYR A 25 15.47 17.36 19.15
CA TYR A 25 15.30 17.00 20.57
C TYR A 25 14.40 18.00 21.31
N GLY A 26 13.48 18.65 20.59
CA GLY A 26 12.48 19.57 21.13
C GLY A 26 12.83 21.06 20.99
N LYS A 27 13.80 21.41 20.14
CA LYS A 27 14.27 22.79 19.94
C LYS A 27 14.14 23.30 18.51
N GLY A 28 13.93 22.42 17.53
CA GLY A 28 14.00 22.78 16.12
C GLY A 28 13.00 23.84 15.68
N PHE A 29 11.80 23.83 16.27
CA PHE A 29 10.81 24.88 16.04
C PHE A 29 11.04 26.14 16.90
N GLU A 30 11.53 26.00 18.14
CA GLU A 30 11.84 27.14 19.04
C GLU A 30 13.00 27.98 18.48
N GLU A 31 14.04 27.32 17.99
CA GLU A 31 15.22 27.94 17.37
C GLU A 31 15.02 28.23 15.87
N GLU A 32 13.80 28.03 15.36
CA GLU A 32 13.39 28.31 13.98
C GLU A 32 14.37 27.76 12.93
N TRP A 33 14.74 26.48 13.03
CA TRP A 33 15.73 25.84 12.13
C TRP A 33 15.34 25.91 10.65
N PHE A 34 14.08 26.21 10.33
CA PHE A 34 13.58 26.40 8.96
C PHE A 34 13.90 27.79 8.35
N GLN A 35 14.38 28.75 9.14
CA GLN A 35 14.73 30.11 8.68
C GLN A 35 16.14 30.23 8.09
N LYS A 36 17.05 29.34 8.48
CA LYS A 36 18.47 29.38 8.10
C LYS A 36 19.02 27.98 7.84
N PRO A 37 20.15 27.85 7.12
CA PRO A 37 20.82 26.55 6.97
C PRO A 37 21.08 25.89 8.33
N LEU A 38 20.83 24.59 8.42
CA LEU A 38 21.04 23.80 9.63
C LEU A 38 22.49 23.89 10.10
N GLU A 39 22.68 24.12 11.40
CA GLU A 39 24.00 24.10 12.03
C GLU A 39 24.41 22.66 12.35
N ASN A 40 25.60 22.26 11.90
CA ASN A 40 26.17 20.91 12.04
C ASN A 40 25.23 19.79 11.55
N PRO A 41 24.75 19.83 10.30
CA PRO A 41 23.85 18.82 9.78
C PRO A 41 24.58 17.50 9.55
N MET A 42 23.85 16.41 9.66
CA MET A 42 24.22 15.13 9.07
C MET A 42 23.78 15.10 7.61
N THR A 43 24.37 14.20 6.83
CA THR A 43 23.90 13.93 5.47
C THR A 43 22.83 12.85 5.46
N MET A 44 21.80 13.01 4.63
CA MET A 44 20.74 12.01 4.45
C MET A 44 20.32 11.92 2.98
N PRO A 45 20.35 10.73 2.34
CA PRO A 45 19.80 10.56 1.01
C PRO A 45 18.27 10.66 1.03
N VAL A 46 17.71 11.24 -0.01
CA VAL A 46 16.28 11.31 -0.32
C VAL A 46 16.07 10.80 -1.74
N PRO A 47 15.14 9.87 -1.99
CA PRO A 47 14.22 9.26 -1.03
C PRO A 47 14.83 8.09 -0.26
N ALA A 48 14.60 8.04 1.06
CA ALA A 48 14.90 6.90 1.92
C ALA A 48 14.22 7.04 3.29
N ALA A 49 13.92 5.92 3.95
CA ALA A 49 13.68 5.97 5.39
C ALA A 49 15.01 6.23 6.11
N TYR A 50 15.04 7.16 7.06
CA TYR A 50 16.31 7.57 7.67
C TYR A 50 16.85 6.54 8.66
N ASN A 51 15.99 5.73 9.27
CA ASN A 51 16.25 5.01 10.52
C ASN A 51 17.50 4.11 10.48
N ASP A 52 17.75 3.41 9.37
CA ASP A 52 18.86 2.47 9.22
C ASP A 52 20.09 3.06 8.50
N LEU A 53 20.11 4.39 8.28
CA LEU A 53 21.17 5.07 7.53
C LEU A 53 22.26 5.67 8.41
N LYS A 54 22.13 5.57 9.73
CA LYS A 54 23.16 5.93 10.71
C LYS A 54 23.19 4.88 11.82
N GLU A 55 24.34 4.77 12.46
CA GLU A 55 24.54 3.87 13.59
C GLU A 55 23.99 4.47 14.90
N GLY A 56 23.52 3.61 15.79
CA GLY A 56 23.11 3.99 17.15
C GLY A 56 21.60 3.92 17.38
N ILE A 57 21.24 3.39 18.55
CA ILE A 57 19.84 3.13 18.92
C ILE A 57 19.02 4.42 19.05
N ASP A 58 19.61 5.47 19.61
CA ASP A 58 18.94 6.76 19.78
C ASP A 58 18.57 7.40 18.42
N PHE A 59 19.35 7.10 17.36
CA PHE A 59 19.05 7.57 16.01
C PHE A 59 17.94 6.75 15.35
N ARG A 60 18.11 5.41 15.36
CA ARG A 60 17.15 4.49 14.72
C ARG A 60 15.76 4.60 15.34
N ASP A 61 15.70 4.66 16.67
CA ASP A 61 14.48 4.69 17.47
C ASP A 61 14.14 6.12 17.93
N HIS A 62 14.61 7.14 17.21
CA HIS A 62 14.30 8.54 17.48
C HIS A 62 12.79 8.76 17.60
N TYR A 63 12.37 9.61 18.55
CA TYR A 63 10.98 9.98 18.75
C TYR A 63 10.77 11.46 18.46
N GLY A 64 9.83 11.78 17.56
CA GLY A 64 9.42 13.14 17.27
C GLY A 64 9.82 13.60 15.88
N TRP A 65 10.38 14.81 15.81
CA TRP A 65 10.63 15.50 14.55
C TRP A 65 12.07 15.31 14.06
N VAL A 66 12.23 15.33 12.74
CA VAL A 66 13.52 15.45 12.06
C VAL A 66 13.41 16.52 10.99
N PHE A 67 14.51 17.20 10.69
CA PHE A 67 14.55 18.28 9.71
C PHE A 67 15.45 17.89 8.55
N TYR A 68 14.90 17.92 7.33
CA TYR A 68 15.65 17.82 6.09
C TYR A 68 15.80 19.22 5.48
N GLN A 69 16.96 19.52 4.90
CA GLN A 69 17.20 20.76 4.16
C GLN A 69 17.94 20.53 2.85
N ARG A 70 17.58 21.33 1.84
CA ARG A 70 18.28 21.41 0.56
C ARG A 70 18.01 22.76 -0.09
N THR A 71 18.96 23.26 -0.88
CA THR A 71 18.72 24.42 -1.73
C THR A 71 18.24 24.05 -3.12
N PHE A 72 17.43 24.89 -3.74
CA PHE A 72 17.03 24.76 -5.14
C PHE A 72 16.77 26.13 -5.76
N SER A 73 16.75 26.21 -7.08
CA SER A 73 16.39 27.45 -7.79
C SER A 73 15.33 27.14 -8.83
N VAL A 74 14.35 28.05 -8.95
CA VAL A 74 13.37 28.04 -10.04
C VAL A 74 13.78 29.15 -11.02
N PRO A 75 14.25 28.82 -12.24
CA PRO A 75 14.64 29.82 -13.22
C PRO A 75 13.50 30.78 -13.58
N GLU A 76 13.80 32.07 -13.80
CA GLU A 76 12.78 33.12 -14.11
C GLU A 76 11.90 32.75 -15.31
N PHE A 77 12.46 32.06 -16.33
CA PHE A 77 11.67 31.67 -17.51
C PHE A 77 10.50 30.72 -17.18
N MET A 78 10.56 29.98 -16.05
CA MET A 78 9.47 29.11 -15.61
C MET A 78 8.28 29.87 -15.05
N LYS A 79 8.40 31.17 -14.74
CA LYS A 79 7.30 32.03 -14.26
C LYS A 79 6.16 32.18 -15.27
N ALA A 80 6.44 31.90 -16.54
CA ALA A 80 5.41 31.84 -17.58
C ALA A 80 4.47 30.63 -17.41
N GLN A 81 4.89 29.62 -16.65
CA GLN A 81 4.18 28.38 -16.35
C GLN A 81 3.72 28.38 -14.89
N ARG A 82 2.82 27.45 -14.54
CA ARG A 82 2.55 27.07 -13.16
C ARG A 82 3.64 26.10 -12.71
N VAL A 83 4.23 26.32 -11.54
CA VAL A 83 5.31 25.50 -10.98
C VAL A 83 4.85 24.85 -9.68
N MET A 84 4.95 23.53 -9.61
CA MET A 84 4.49 22.73 -8.48
C MET A 84 5.66 22.02 -7.82
N LEU A 85 5.68 22.01 -6.49
CA LEU A 85 6.52 21.14 -5.67
C LEU A 85 5.67 19.98 -5.18
N ARG A 86 6.01 18.76 -5.58
CA ARG A 86 5.30 17.53 -5.24
C ARG A 86 6.17 16.64 -4.36
N PHE A 87 5.57 16.13 -3.29
CA PHE A 87 6.10 15.08 -2.44
C PHE A 87 5.31 13.82 -2.69
N ASP A 88 5.97 12.75 -3.14
CA ASP A 88 5.25 11.51 -3.43
C ASP A 88 4.85 10.76 -2.16
N ALA A 89 5.64 10.88 -1.08
CA ALA A 89 5.30 10.42 0.27
C ALA A 89 6.34 10.90 1.29
N VAL A 90 5.85 11.37 2.44
CA VAL A 90 6.66 11.76 3.61
C VAL A 90 6.05 11.10 4.84
N ALA A 91 6.72 10.10 5.40
CA ALA A 91 6.21 9.30 6.51
C ALA A 91 6.59 9.90 7.88
N HIS A 92 5.65 10.35 8.73
CA HIS A 92 4.17 10.35 8.59
C HIS A 92 3.55 11.73 8.46
N GLY A 93 3.97 12.68 9.30
CA GLY A 93 3.52 14.07 9.24
C GLY A 93 4.59 14.96 8.60
N ALA A 94 4.21 15.95 7.81
CA ALA A 94 5.13 16.85 7.13
C ALA A 94 4.76 18.33 7.33
N LYS A 95 5.78 19.17 7.53
CA LYS A 95 5.68 20.63 7.38
C LYS A 95 6.76 21.11 6.43
N VAL A 96 6.35 21.77 5.36
CA VAL A 96 7.23 22.20 4.26
C VAL A 96 7.41 23.71 4.31
N TYR A 97 8.65 24.15 4.45
CA TYR A 97 9.03 25.55 4.49
C TYR A 97 9.93 25.90 3.31
N VAL A 98 9.77 27.11 2.77
CA VAL A 98 10.75 27.67 1.83
C VAL A 98 11.14 29.07 2.29
N ASN A 99 12.44 29.30 2.44
CA ASN A 99 13.00 30.56 2.94
C ASN A 99 12.36 31.02 4.28
N GLY A 100 12.05 30.06 5.16
CA GLY A 100 11.41 30.32 6.45
C GLY A 100 9.88 30.29 6.45
N ASP A 101 9.23 30.46 5.30
CA ASP A 101 7.77 30.52 5.21
C ASP A 101 7.16 29.11 5.10
N LEU A 102 6.18 28.79 5.95
CA LEU A 102 5.43 27.54 5.87
C LEU A 102 4.53 27.56 4.64
N LEU A 103 4.80 26.68 3.67
CA LEU A 103 4.03 26.57 2.44
C LEU A 103 2.86 25.58 2.56
N CYS A 104 3.10 24.41 3.16
CA CYS A 104 2.06 23.42 3.39
C CYS A 104 2.39 22.49 4.57
N ALA A 105 1.37 21.80 5.05
CA ALA A 105 1.48 20.68 5.98
C ALA A 105 0.65 19.50 5.44
N HIS A 106 1.05 18.29 5.80
CA HIS A 106 0.39 17.06 5.38
C HIS A 106 0.41 16.03 6.50
N GLU A 107 -0.71 15.34 6.70
CA GLU A 107 -0.82 14.19 7.60
C GLU A 107 -1.12 12.95 6.74
N GLY A 108 -0.29 11.92 6.86
CA GLY A 108 -0.40 10.68 6.07
C GLY A 108 0.91 10.34 5.38
N GLY A 109 1.44 9.15 5.67
CA GLY A 109 2.80 8.80 5.29
C GLY A 109 3.02 8.22 3.89
N PHE A 110 1.95 7.96 3.13
CA PHE A 110 1.99 7.00 2.03
C PHE A 110 1.26 7.46 0.75
N LEU A 111 0.72 8.67 0.74
CA LEU A 111 0.04 9.25 -0.41
C LEU A 111 0.65 10.61 -0.75
N PRO A 112 0.60 11.02 -2.03
CA PRO A 112 1.30 12.21 -2.49
C PRO A 112 0.55 13.48 -2.11
N PHE A 113 1.30 14.58 -1.92
CA PHE A 113 0.77 15.92 -1.76
C PHE A 113 1.63 16.94 -2.53
N GLU A 114 1.05 18.09 -2.88
CA GLU A 114 1.75 19.11 -3.66
C GLU A 114 1.36 20.53 -3.24
N VAL A 115 2.26 21.48 -3.53
CA VAL A 115 2.05 22.90 -3.28
C VAL A 115 2.59 23.72 -4.46
N GLU A 116 1.88 24.80 -4.80
CA GLU A 116 2.31 25.70 -5.86
C GLU A 116 3.44 26.62 -5.38
N ILE A 117 4.49 26.74 -6.19
CA ILE A 117 5.68 27.54 -5.91
C ILE A 117 6.04 28.48 -7.06
N THR A 118 5.08 28.81 -7.92
CA THR A 118 5.26 29.70 -9.07
C THR A 118 5.90 31.04 -8.69
N ASP A 119 5.53 31.59 -7.52
CA ASP A 119 6.04 32.86 -6.99
C ASP A 119 7.51 32.81 -6.55
N LEU A 120 8.16 31.64 -6.57
CA LEU A 120 9.59 31.49 -6.32
C LEU A 120 10.45 31.63 -7.58
N ALA A 121 9.86 31.63 -8.77
CA ALA A 121 10.59 31.80 -10.01
C ALA A 121 11.40 33.11 -10.03
N GLY A 122 12.70 32.99 -10.34
CA GLY A 122 13.66 34.08 -10.41
C GLY A 122 14.10 34.70 -9.08
N LYS A 123 13.67 34.15 -7.93
CA LYS A 123 14.12 34.62 -6.60
C LYS A 123 15.53 34.16 -6.22
N GLY A 124 16.23 33.43 -7.10
CA GLY A 124 17.57 32.91 -6.86
C GLY A 124 17.55 31.55 -6.17
N GLU A 125 18.53 31.32 -5.29
CA GLU A 125 18.57 30.12 -4.46
C GLU A 125 17.54 30.20 -3.32
N CYS A 126 16.72 29.15 -3.20
CA CYS A 126 15.70 29.00 -2.17
C CYS A 126 16.09 27.86 -1.23
N LEU A 127 15.97 28.07 0.08
CA LEU A 127 16.18 27.06 1.10
C LEU A 127 14.87 26.29 1.34
N LEU A 128 14.81 25.04 0.92
CA LEU A 128 13.73 24.12 1.25
C LEU A 128 14.04 23.44 2.59
N THR A 129 13.12 23.54 3.54
CA THR A 129 13.16 22.77 4.80
C THR A 129 11.91 21.90 4.90
N VAL A 130 12.09 20.62 5.22
CA VAL A 130 10.98 19.69 5.46
C VAL A 130 11.15 19.12 6.86
N ALA A 131 10.24 19.50 7.76
CA ALA A 131 10.16 18.89 9.07
C ALA A 131 9.24 17.66 8.98
N VAL A 132 9.75 16.49 9.37
CA VAL A 132 9.04 15.21 9.29
C VAL A 132 8.81 14.67 10.69
N ASN A 133 7.57 14.27 10.99
CA ASN A 133 7.16 13.70 12.27
C ASN A 133 6.93 12.18 12.15
N ASN A 134 7.44 11.42 13.11
CA ASN A 134 7.30 9.97 13.15
C ASN A 134 6.34 9.45 14.23
N ILE A 135 5.68 10.35 14.97
CA ILE A 135 4.81 9.99 16.09
C ILE A 135 3.56 9.33 15.52
N ILE A 136 3.18 8.21 16.15
CA ILE A 136 1.97 7.46 15.85
C ILE A 136 1.15 7.31 17.13
N ASP A 137 -0.16 7.44 17.02
CA ASP A 137 -1.10 7.34 18.13
C ASP A 137 -2.49 6.87 17.65
N TYR A 138 -3.54 7.09 18.44
CA TYR A 138 -4.91 6.68 18.13
C TYR A 138 -5.60 7.59 17.09
N THR A 139 -4.95 8.64 16.63
CA THR A 139 -5.43 9.57 15.59
C THR A 139 -4.77 9.30 14.23
N THR A 140 -3.62 8.61 14.21
CA THR A 140 -2.85 8.35 12.99
C THR A 140 -3.25 7.05 12.29
N LEU A 141 -3.03 7.00 10.97
CA LEU A 141 -3.03 5.75 10.21
C LEU A 141 -1.65 5.55 9.53
N PRO A 142 -0.86 4.53 9.93
CA PRO A 142 -1.22 3.43 10.82
C PRO A 142 -1.28 3.85 12.32
N VAL A 143 -1.96 3.03 13.14
CA VAL A 143 -2.23 3.35 14.55
C VAL A 143 -1.03 3.06 15.45
N GLY A 144 -0.70 4.00 16.33
CA GLY A 144 0.25 3.81 17.42
C GLY A 144 -0.42 3.38 18.73
N GLY A 145 0.06 2.31 19.34
CA GLY A 145 -0.33 1.82 20.66
C GLY A 145 0.38 2.53 21.81
N LYS A 146 -0.02 2.19 23.04
CA LYS A 146 0.68 2.61 24.28
C LYS A 146 1.73 1.60 24.74
N ASN A 147 1.62 0.36 24.29
CA ASN A 147 2.50 -0.77 24.60
C ASN A 147 2.90 -1.49 23.31
N ASN A 148 3.96 -2.29 23.35
CA ASN A 148 4.37 -3.11 22.22
C ASN A 148 3.27 -4.13 21.88
N ILE A 149 2.92 -4.30 20.60
CA ILE A 149 1.85 -5.20 20.14
C ILE A 149 2.04 -6.67 20.60
N LEU A 150 3.29 -7.06 20.92
CA LEU A 150 3.67 -8.39 21.40
C LEU A 150 4.02 -8.42 22.90
N SER A 151 3.79 -7.33 23.65
CA SER A 151 4.02 -7.29 25.11
C SER A 151 2.93 -7.98 25.92
N GLY A 152 2.37 -9.08 25.42
CA GLY A 152 1.70 -10.07 26.24
C GLY A 152 2.74 -10.71 27.18
N GLY A 153 3.17 -9.95 28.19
CA GLY A 153 4.11 -10.40 29.19
C GLY A 153 3.52 -11.55 29.99
N LEU A 154 4.39 -12.38 30.56
CA LEU A 154 3.99 -13.31 31.60
C LEU A 154 3.33 -12.50 32.74
N PRO A 155 2.11 -12.85 33.19
CA PRO A 155 1.48 -12.16 34.31
C PRO A 155 2.43 -12.16 35.51
N GLY A 156 2.74 -10.96 36.03
CA GLY A 156 3.66 -10.78 37.18
C GLY A 156 5.07 -10.25 36.86
N PHE A 157 5.42 -10.04 35.58
CA PHE A 157 6.69 -9.39 35.18
C PHE A 157 6.43 -8.03 34.51
N GLU A 158 5.97 -7.06 35.30
CA GLU A 158 5.88 -5.66 34.86
C GLU A 158 7.27 -5.03 34.82
N THR A 159 7.83 -4.82 33.63
CA THR A 159 9.02 -3.99 33.47
C THR A 159 8.62 -2.53 33.57
N LYS A 160 9.35 -1.72 34.36
CA LYS A 160 9.20 -0.26 34.33
C LYS A 160 9.42 0.21 32.88
N GLY A 161 8.43 0.88 32.31
CA GLY A 161 8.48 1.36 30.93
C GLY A 161 9.66 2.30 30.67
N PRO A 162 9.98 2.57 29.40
CA PRO A 162 11.08 3.46 29.03
C PRO A 162 10.88 4.84 29.67
N GLN A 163 11.99 5.45 30.14
CA GLN A 163 11.95 6.80 30.73
C GLN A 163 11.82 7.92 29.68
N LYS A 164 11.97 7.60 28.39
CA LYS A 164 11.82 8.52 27.26
C LYS A 164 10.55 8.18 26.46
N PRO A 165 9.89 9.16 25.81
CA PRO A 165 8.82 8.90 24.86
C PRO A 165 9.30 7.95 23.74
N VAL A 166 8.46 6.99 23.37
CA VAL A 166 8.72 6.03 22.30
C VAL A 166 7.45 5.79 21.50
N ASN A 167 7.62 5.48 20.21
CA ASN A 167 6.54 4.98 19.38
C ASN A 167 6.35 3.49 19.68
N ASN A 168 5.11 3.06 19.94
CA ASN A 168 4.77 1.65 20.02
C ASN A 168 3.83 1.29 18.88
N PRO A 169 4.34 0.81 17.73
CA PRO A 169 3.51 0.36 16.63
C PRO A 169 2.41 -0.62 17.08
N ASN A 170 1.16 -0.33 16.72
CA ASN A 170 0.05 -1.29 16.84
C ASN A 170 -0.08 -2.13 15.55
N PHE A 171 1.06 -2.45 14.94
CA PHE A 171 1.18 -3.15 13.66
C PHE A 171 2.53 -3.90 13.60
N ASP A 172 2.60 -4.97 12.80
CA ASP A 172 3.76 -5.89 12.77
C ASP A 172 4.83 -5.50 11.74
N PHE A 173 5.20 -4.23 11.62
CA PHE A 173 6.34 -3.79 10.81
C PHE A 173 7.07 -2.61 11.46
N PHE A 174 8.33 -2.39 11.09
CA PHE A 174 9.11 -1.30 11.69
C PHE A 174 8.59 0.08 11.25
N ASN A 175 8.54 1.05 12.16
CA ASN A 175 8.06 2.41 11.92
C ASN A 175 9.10 3.26 11.13
N TYR A 176 9.43 2.81 9.93
CA TYR A 176 10.30 3.54 9.02
C TYR A 176 9.66 4.87 8.61
N CYS A 177 10.39 5.97 8.82
CA CYS A 177 9.92 7.34 8.61
C CYS A 177 10.94 8.16 7.81
N GLY A 178 10.52 9.35 7.37
CA GLY A 178 11.33 10.25 6.55
C GLY A 178 10.69 10.54 5.19
N ILE A 179 11.47 11.12 4.28
CA ILE A 179 11.04 11.35 2.90
C ILE A 179 11.25 10.05 2.11
N ILE A 180 10.24 9.17 2.12
CA ILE A 180 10.35 7.78 1.64
C ILE A 180 10.10 7.64 0.13
N ARG A 181 9.55 8.65 -0.54
CA ARG A 181 9.39 8.69 -2.00
C ARG A 181 9.87 10.04 -2.56
N PRO A 182 10.10 10.14 -3.89
CA PRO A 182 10.76 11.29 -4.49
C PRO A 182 10.07 12.63 -4.20
N VAL A 183 10.89 13.68 -4.19
CA VAL A 183 10.43 15.07 -4.16
C VAL A 183 10.75 15.67 -5.52
N ARG A 184 9.74 16.21 -6.21
CA ARG A 184 9.90 16.67 -7.59
C ARG A 184 9.30 18.07 -7.77
N ILE A 185 9.91 18.83 -8.66
CA ILE A 185 9.32 20.03 -9.23
C ILE A 185 8.80 19.70 -10.61
N TYR A 186 7.56 20.04 -10.91
CA TYR A 186 7.02 19.94 -12.26
C TYR A 186 6.34 21.23 -12.69
N THR A 187 6.21 21.41 -14.01
CA THR A 187 5.51 22.58 -14.56
C THR A 187 4.26 22.15 -15.32
N THR A 188 3.32 23.07 -15.43
CA THR A 188 2.18 22.98 -16.37
C THR A 188 1.91 24.36 -16.96
N PRO A 189 1.26 24.46 -18.14
CA PRO A 189 0.69 25.72 -18.57
C PRO A 189 -0.34 26.25 -17.57
N LYS A 190 -0.70 27.53 -17.65
CA LYS A 190 -1.65 28.14 -16.70
C LYS A 190 -3.08 27.58 -16.83
N SER A 191 -3.45 27.18 -18.05
CA SER A 191 -4.62 26.34 -18.28
C SER A 191 -4.13 24.91 -18.44
N TYR A 192 -4.58 23.98 -17.59
CA TYR A 192 -3.98 22.66 -17.47
C TYR A 192 -4.99 21.56 -17.16
N ILE A 193 -4.59 20.32 -17.43
CA ILE A 193 -5.31 19.10 -17.07
C ILE A 193 -5.02 18.77 -15.61
N SER A 194 -6.04 18.80 -14.74
CA SER A 194 -5.93 18.51 -13.32
C SER A 194 -6.19 17.06 -12.97
N ASP A 195 -7.11 16.39 -13.69
CA ASP A 195 -7.42 14.98 -13.48
C ASP A 195 -7.91 14.30 -14.76
N ILE A 196 -7.74 12.98 -14.84
CA ILE A 196 -8.21 12.15 -15.94
C ILE A 196 -8.90 10.94 -15.32
N THR A 197 -10.12 10.66 -15.74
CA THR A 197 -10.86 9.46 -15.33
C THR A 197 -11.27 8.68 -16.57
N VAL A 198 -10.97 7.37 -16.60
CA VAL A 198 -11.33 6.47 -17.71
C VAL A 198 -11.96 5.20 -17.17
N THR A 199 -13.13 4.84 -17.68
CA THR A 199 -13.78 3.54 -17.46
C THR A 199 -13.97 2.81 -18.78
N ALA A 200 -14.08 1.48 -18.72
CA ALA A 200 -14.21 0.64 -19.90
C ALA A 200 -15.46 -0.24 -19.82
N GLU A 201 -16.17 -0.32 -20.94
CA GLU A 201 -17.20 -1.31 -21.21
C GLU A 201 -16.74 -2.20 -22.36
N VAL A 202 -16.74 -3.52 -22.16
CA VAL A 202 -16.32 -4.49 -23.18
C VAL A 202 -17.54 -5.20 -23.74
N ASN A 203 -17.73 -5.12 -25.06
CA ASN A 203 -18.90 -5.65 -25.78
C ASN A 203 -18.42 -6.59 -26.90
N GLY A 204 -18.33 -7.89 -26.58
CA GLY A 204 -17.81 -8.88 -27.52
C GLY A 204 -16.32 -8.65 -27.83
N ALA A 205 -16.00 -8.30 -29.07
CA ALA A 205 -14.62 -8.04 -29.51
C ALA A 205 -14.22 -6.56 -29.39
N ASP A 206 -15.15 -5.66 -29.05
CA ASP A 206 -14.93 -4.21 -29.06
C ASP A 206 -15.02 -3.66 -27.63
N ALA A 207 -14.52 -2.43 -27.42
CA ALA A 207 -14.67 -1.71 -26.16
C ALA A 207 -15.08 -0.25 -26.37
N ALA A 208 -15.85 0.27 -25.42
CA ALA A 208 -16.13 1.69 -25.28
C ALA A 208 -15.40 2.23 -24.03
N LEU A 209 -14.59 3.26 -24.20
CA LEU A 209 -13.92 3.95 -23.10
C LEU A 209 -14.66 5.24 -22.81
N ASN A 210 -15.34 5.30 -21.67
CA ASN A 210 -15.93 6.55 -21.18
C ASN A 210 -14.82 7.34 -20.48
N TYR A 211 -14.62 8.59 -20.88
CA TYR A 211 -13.59 9.44 -20.30
C TYR A 211 -14.18 10.74 -19.78
N LYS A 212 -13.55 11.26 -18.72
CA LYS A 212 -13.78 12.60 -18.18
C LYS A 212 -12.44 13.24 -17.82
N ILE A 213 -12.22 14.44 -18.32
CA ILE A 213 -11.02 15.25 -18.11
C ILE A 213 -11.41 16.46 -17.26
N ASP A 214 -10.86 16.54 -16.06
CA ASP A 214 -11.01 17.75 -15.24
C ASP A 214 -9.87 18.72 -15.57
N THR A 215 -10.22 19.98 -15.78
CA THR A 215 -9.31 21.01 -16.28
C THR A 215 -9.46 22.32 -15.50
N ILE A 216 -8.38 23.07 -15.39
CA ILE A 216 -8.38 24.44 -14.87
C ILE A 216 -8.04 25.41 -15.99
N GLY A 217 -8.79 26.51 -16.10
CA GLY A 217 -8.62 27.51 -17.15
C GLY A 217 -9.48 27.24 -18.38
N THR A 218 -9.00 27.65 -19.56
CA THR A 218 -9.75 27.56 -20.83
C THR A 218 -8.86 27.02 -21.93
N GLY A 219 -9.39 26.09 -22.71
CA GLY A 219 -8.68 25.44 -23.80
C GLY A 219 -9.60 24.49 -24.56
N GLU A 220 -9.27 24.19 -25.81
CA GLU A 220 -9.92 23.09 -26.53
C GLU A 220 -9.37 21.76 -26.02
N CYS A 221 -10.24 20.77 -25.84
CA CYS A 221 -9.86 19.44 -25.38
C CYS A 221 -9.95 18.44 -26.53
N LEU A 222 -8.87 17.68 -26.73
CA LEU A 222 -8.77 16.58 -27.67
C LEU A 222 -8.23 15.37 -26.92
N VAL A 223 -8.90 14.22 -27.06
CA VAL A 223 -8.47 12.95 -26.49
C VAL A 223 -8.22 11.96 -27.61
N GLU A 224 -7.02 11.42 -27.67
CA GLU A 224 -6.57 10.47 -28.68
C GLU A 224 -6.09 9.18 -28.00
N VAL A 225 -6.41 8.03 -28.59
CA VAL A 225 -5.95 6.72 -28.11
C VAL A 225 -4.96 6.15 -29.10
N PHE A 226 -3.82 5.70 -28.59
CA PHE A 226 -2.78 5.04 -29.37
C PHE A 226 -2.59 3.59 -28.89
N ASP A 227 -2.36 2.69 -29.84
CA ASP A 227 -1.94 1.32 -29.54
C ASP A 227 -0.46 1.27 -29.06
N ARG A 228 0.02 0.07 -28.71
CA ARG A 228 1.39 -0.13 -28.22
C ARG A 228 2.45 0.23 -29.26
N GLU A 229 2.12 0.10 -30.54
CA GLU A 229 2.97 0.39 -31.68
C GLU A 229 3.01 1.88 -32.03
N GLY A 230 2.12 2.70 -31.43
CA GLY A 230 2.03 4.14 -31.63
C GLY A 230 1.06 4.55 -32.75
N ASN A 231 0.22 3.65 -33.25
CA ASN A 231 -0.82 3.98 -34.22
C ASN A 231 -2.04 4.57 -33.49
N LYS A 232 -2.62 5.63 -34.05
CA LYS A 232 -3.86 6.21 -33.52
C LYS A 232 -5.04 5.27 -33.83
N VAL A 233 -5.75 4.86 -32.78
CA VAL A 233 -6.88 3.93 -32.84
C VAL A 233 -8.19 4.70 -32.95
N THR A 234 -8.37 5.74 -32.13
CA THR A 234 -9.59 6.57 -32.10
C THR A 234 -9.28 7.92 -31.47
N GLU A 235 -10.17 8.89 -31.66
CA GLU A 235 -10.11 10.20 -31.02
C GLU A 235 -11.52 10.75 -30.73
N ALA A 236 -11.60 11.72 -29.84
CA ALA A 236 -12.81 12.46 -29.52
C ALA A 236 -12.47 13.89 -29.07
N ALA A 237 -13.33 14.84 -29.43
CA ALA A 237 -13.23 16.23 -28.97
C ALA A 237 -14.11 16.47 -27.74
N GLY A 238 -13.68 17.40 -26.88
CA GLY A 238 -14.36 17.74 -25.62
C GLY A 238 -13.80 17.00 -24.41
N CYS A 239 -14.00 17.59 -23.22
CA CYS A 239 -13.49 17.07 -21.94
C CYS A 239 -14.26 15.86 -21.39
N GLU A 240 -15.34 15.45 -22.05
CA GLU A 240 -16.13 14.27 -21.68
C GLU A 240 -16.63 13.62 -22.95
N GLY A 241 -16.58 12.29 -23.02
CA GLY A 241 -17.00 11.57 -24.20
C GLY A 241 -16.74 10.07 -24.14
N ILE A 242 -16.93 9.43 -25.29
CA ILE A 242 -16.79 7.98 -25.46
C ILE A 242 -15.86 7.73 -26.64
N LEU A 243 -14.82 6.93 -26.41
CA LEU A 243 -13.87 6.46 -27.43
C LEU A 243 -14.18 5.00 -27.75
N LYS A 244 -14.35 4.65 -29.03
CA LYS A 244 -14.64 3.27 -29.45
C LYS A 244 -13.36 2.61 -29.96
N ILE A 245 -13.07 1.42 -29.45
CA ILE A 245 -11.94 0.59 -29.88
C ILE A 245 -12.50 -0.70 -30.46
N GLU A 246 -12.39 -0.85 -31.77
CA GLU A 246 -12.71 -2.11 -32.46
C GLU A 246 -11.60 -3.14 -32.23
N GLN A 247 -11.97 -4.42 -32.10
CA GLN A 247 -11.01 -5.52 -31.90
C GLN A 247 -10.03 -5.25 -30.74
N VAL A 248 -10.59 -4.90 -29.59
CA VAL A 248 -9.81 -4.48 -28.42
C VAL A 248 -8.88 -5.60 -27.95
N LYS A 249 -7.63 -5.23 -27.63
CA LYS A 249 -6.70 -6.10 -26.91
C LYS A 249 -6.88 -5.87 -25.42
N LEU A 250 -7.60 -6.80 -24.77
CA LEU A 250 -7.78 -6.77 -23.32
C LEU A 250 -6.44 -7.00 -22.63
N TRP A 251 -6.18 -6.26 -21.56
CA TRP A 251 -5.07 -6.61 -20.67
C TRP A 251 -5.48 -7.76 -19.78
N GLN A 252 -4.60 -8.75 -19.72
CA GLN A 252 -4.79 -9.97 -18.97
C GLN A 252 -3.70 -10.12 -17.89
N PRO A 253 -4.02 -10.76 -16.74
CA PRO A 253 -3.00 -11.18 -15.80
C PRO A 253 -1.86 -11.92 -16.53
N LEU A 254 -0.62 -11.54 -16.23
CA LEU A 254 0.64 -11.99 -16.85
C LEU A 254 0.77 -11.76 -18.37
N ASN A 255 -0.20 -11.12 -19.01
CA ASN A 255 -0.22 -10.79 -20.43
C ASN A 255 -0.87 -9.41 -20.65
N ALA A 256 -0.19 -8.38 -20.16
CA ALA A 256 -0.65 -7.00 -20.20
C ALA A 256 -0.67 -6.41 -21.62
N TYR A 257 -1.64 -5.53 -21.85
CA TYR A 257 -1.69 -4.65 -23.02
C TYR A 257 -2.15 -3.26 -22.58
N LEU A 258 -1.33 -2.24 -22.83
CA LEU A 258 -1.64 -0.85 -22.47
C LEU A 258 -1.78 -0.02 -23.74
N TYR A 259 -2.91 0.67 -23.86
CA TYR A 259 -3.08 1.78 -24.78
C TYR A 259 -2.51 3.05 -24.15
N ASN A 260 -2.13 4.01 -24.97
CA ASN A 260 -1.76 5.35 -24.52
C ASN A 260 -2.88 6.33 -24.83
N ILE A 261 -3.52 6.86 -23.78
CA ILE A 261 -4.54 7.91 -23.90
C ILE A 261 -3.83 9.25 -23.78
N ARG A 262 -3.68 9.94 -24.91
CA ARG A 262 -3.11 11.28 -24.98
C ARG A 262 -4.24 12.31 -24.90
N VAL A 263 -4.14 13.19 -23.92
CA VAL A 263 -5.07 14.30 -23.70
C VAL A 263 -4.34 15.60 -24.00
N THR A 264 -4.90 16.40 -24.88
CA THR A 264 -4.45 17.77 -25.17
C THR A 264 -5.53 18.74 -24.70
N PHE A 265 -5.15 19.75 -23.91
CA PHE A 265 -6.02 20.82 -23.44
C PHE A 265 -5.32 22.18 -23.62
N GLY A 266 -5.70 22.90 -24.67
CA GLY A 266 -4.95 24.11 -25.08
C GLY A 266 -3.47 23.77 -25.35
N GLU A 267 -2.58 24.33 -24.54
CA GLU A 267 -1.13 24.08 -24.63
C GLU A 267 -0.67 22.84 -23.83
N ASP A 268 -1.50 22.32 -22.94
CA ASP A 268 -1.13 21.23 -22.04
C ASP A 268 -1.38 19.87 -22.68
N VAL A 269 -0.42 18.95 -22.53
CA VAL A 269 -0.47 17.59 -23.06
C VAL A 269 -0.06 16.62 -21.96
N TYR A 270 -0.90 15.62 -21.72
CA TYR A 270 -0.63 14.50 -20.80
C TYR A 270 -0.90 13.17 -21.49
N THR A 271 -0.11 12.14 -21.19
CA THR A 271 -0.33 10.78 -21.71
C THR A 271 -0.49 9.79 -20.55
N LEU A 272 -1.64 9.13 -20.51
CA LEU A 272 -2.00 8.12 -19.51
C LEU A 272 -2.01 6.72 -20.17
N PRO A 273 -1.13 5.79 -19.75
CA PRO A 273 -1.26 4.39 -20.10
C PRO A 273 -2.54 3.80 -19.48
N TYR A 274 -3.31 3.03 -20.24
CA TYR A 274 -4.56 2.43 -19.78
C TYR A 274 -4.75 1.02 -20.35
N GLY A 275 -5.05 0.05 -19.48
CA GLY A 275 -5.31 -1.33 -19.87
C GLY A 275 -6.80 -1.65 -19.79
N VAL A 276 -7.41 -1.97 -20.93
CA VAL A 276 -8.85 -2.30 -21.00
C VAL A 276 -9.12 -3.66 -20.35
N ARG A 277 -10.07 -3.69 -19.40
CA ARG A 277 -10.52 -4.91 -18.71
C ARG A 277 -11.91 -4.77 -18.10
N THR A 278 -12.47 -5.90 -17.66
CA THR A 278 -13.59 -5.92 -16.70
C THR A 278 -13.19 -6.67 -15.42
N VAL A 279 -13.80 -6.28 -14.29
CA VAL A 279 -13.73 -7.00 -13.02
C VAL A 279 -15.13 -7.05 -12.42
N ARG A 280 -15.61 -8.23 -12.01
CA ARG A 280 -16.86 -8.36 -11.27
C ARG A 280 -16.88 -9.62 -10.40
N ILE A 281 -17.75 -9.63 -9.40
CA ILE A 281 -18.07 -10.82 -8.59
C ILE A 281 -19.32 -11.49 -9.14
N ASP A 282 -19.34 -12.82 -9.13
CA ASP A 282 -20.50 -13.64 -9.53
C ASP A 282 -20.66 -14.84 -8.60
N GLY A 283 -21.55 -14.70 -7.61
CA GLY A 283 -21.63 -15.65 -6.50
C GLY A 283 -20.27 -15.81 -5.84
N THR A 284 -19.73 -17.03 -5.84
CA THR A 284 -18.43 -17.38 -5.25
C THR A 284 -17.24 -17.14 -6.19
N LYS A 285 -17.45 -16.60 -7.39
CA LYS A 285 -16.40 -16.43 -8.41
C LYS A 285 -15.92 -14.99 -8.48
N PHE A 286 -14.60 -14.80 -8.49
CA PHE A 286 -13.97 -13.53 -8.85
C PHE A 286 -13.66 -13.54 -10.35
N LEU A 287 -14.25 -12.63 -11.13
CA LEU A 287 -14.10 -12.63 -12.58
C LEU A 287 -13.22 -11.47 -13.04
N ILE A 288 -12.23 -11.78 -13.88
CA ILE A 288 -11.49 -10.79 -14.68
C ILE A 288 -11.75 -11.10 -16.15
N ASN A 289 -12.24 -10.12 -16.92
CA ASN A 289 -12.61 -10.31 -18.33
C ASN A 289 -13.58 -11.49 -18.52
N GLU A 290 -14.60 -11.56 -17.65
CA GLU A 290 -15.64 -12.59 -17.61
C GLU A 290 -15.14 -14.03 -17.35
N LYS A 291 -13.90 -14.20 -16.89
CA LYS A 291 -13.31 -15.51 -16.58
C LYS A 291 -13.01 -15.67 -15.09
N PRO A 292 -13.34 -16.81 -14.46
CA PRO A 292 -13.01 -17.09 -13.07
C PRO A 292 -11.50 -17.04 -12.85
N PHE A 293 -11.04 -16.09 -12.05
CA PHE A 293 -9.64 -15.83 -11.76
C PHE A 293 -9.26 -16.46 -10.41
N TYR A 294 -8.03 -17.00 -10.33
CA TYR A 294 -7.47 -17.50 -9.08
C TYR A 294 -6.22 -16.70 -8.68
N PHE A 295 -6.26 -16.07 -7.50
CA PHE A 295 -5.14 -15.29 -6.99
C PHE A 295 -4.01 -16.21 -6.51
N LYS A 296 -2.81 -16.03 -7.06
CA LYS A 296 -1.56 -16.68 -6.62
C LYS A 296 -0.56 -15.61 -6.27
N GLY A 297 -0.14 -15.52 -5.01
CA GLY A 297 0.77 -14.45 -4.64
C GLY A 297 1.03 -14.31 -3.16
N TYR A 298 1.05 -13.05 -2.71
CA TYR A 298 1.55 -12.71 -1.37
C TYR A 298 0.93 -11.40 -0.86
N GLY A 299 0.90 -11.24 0.46
CA GLY A 299 1.06 -9.92 1.06
C GLY A 299 2.53 -9.50 0.95
N LYS A 300 2.79 -8.25 0.54
CA LYS A 300 4.15 -7.71 0.35
C LYS A 300 4.45 -6.60 1.37
N HIS A 301 5.70 -6.15 1.43
CA HIS A 301 6.05 -4.84 2.01
C HIS A 301 7.01 -4.09 1.07
N GLU A 302 6.89 -2.76 1.00
CA GLU A 302 8.00 -1.90 0.55
C GLU A 302 9.09 -1.89 1.64
N ASP A 303 9.84 -2.98 1.74
CA ASP A 303 10.93 -3.17 2.70
C ASP A 303 12.19 -3.70 2.00
N THR A 304 13.26 -2.90 2.04
CA THR A 304 14.59 -3.27 1.54
C THR A 304 15.70 -2.69 2.40
N PHE A 305 16.86 -3.33 2.42
CA PHE A 305 18.05 -2.81 3.09
C PHE A 305 18.96 -2.07 2.09
N PRO A 306 19.53 -0.90 2.44
CA PRO A 306 19.31 -0.12 3.68
C PRO A 306 18.16 0.90 3.57
N ASN A 307 17.43 0.96 2.45
CA ASN A 307 16.43 1.99 2.17
C ASN A 307 15.26 2.03 3.19
N GLY A 308 15.06 0.96 3.97
CA GLY A 308 13.90 0.75 4.82
C GLY A 308 12.65 0.73 3.95
N ARG A 309 11.79 1.73 4.15
CA ARG A 309 10.57 1.96 3.36
C ARG A 309 10.76 2.86 2.13
N GLY A 310 11.98 3.38 1.96
CA GLY A 310 12.34 4.16 0.79
C GLY A 310 12.12 3.37 -0.50
N ILE A 311 11.54 4.01 -1.51
CA ILE A 311 11.36 3.42 -2.84
C ILE A 311 12.67 2.79 -3.37
N ASN A 312 12.54 1.64 -4.03
CA ASN A 312 13.66 0.92 -4.61
C ASN A 312 13.26 0.26 -5.94
N LEU A 313 13.35 1.02 -7.03
CA LEU A 313 12.94 0.56 -8.37
C LEU A 313 13.67 -0.72 -8.84
N PRO A 314 15.00 -0.88 -8.60
CA PRO A 314 15.67 -2.14 -8.86
C PRO A 314 15.02 -3.32 -8.14
N MET A 315 14.64 -3.15 -6.87
CA MET A 315 13.98 -4.22 -6.13
C MET A 315 12.55 -4.46 -6.59
N ASN A 316 11.78 -3.42 -6.94
CA ASN A 316 10.44 -3.60 -7.52
C ASN A 316 10.51 -4.49 -8.77
N THR A 317 11.46 -4.21 -9.67
CA THR A 317 11.68 -5.01 -10.88
C THR A 317 12.12 -6.43 -10.57
N LYS A 318 13.01 -6.59 -9.58
CA LYS A 318 13.48 -7.92 -9.12
C LYS A 318 12.34 -8.73 -8.50
N ASP A 319 11.50 -8.10 -7.69
CA ASP A 319 10.35 -8.70 -7.06
C ASP A 319 9.37 -9.20 -8.12
N ILE A 320 8.99 -8.38 -9.11
CA ILE A 320 8.15 -8.83 -10.22
C ILE A 320 8.77 -10.00 -10.99
N SER A 321 10.08 -9.95 -11.24
CA SER A 321 10.80 -11.04 -11.91
C SER A 321 10.72 -12.35 -11.11
N LEU A 322 10.82 -12.28 -9.78
CA LEU A 322 10.70 -13.44 -8.90
C LEU A 322 9.26 -13.96 -8.84
N MET A 323 8.26 -13.08 -8.81
CA MET A 323 6.85 -13.47 -8.88
C MET A 323 6.56 -14.27 -10.15
N LYS A 324 7.01 -13.79 -11.32
CA LYS A 324 6.86 -14.50 -12.59
C LYS A 324 7.63 -15.83 -12.61
N TRP A 325 8.85 -15.85 -12.09
CA TRP A 325 9.61 -17.09 -11.94
C TRP A 325 8.89 -18.14 -11.07
N GLN A 326 8.19 -17.69 -10.03
CA GLN A 326 7.45 -18.54 -9.11
C GLN A 326 6.05 -18.93 -9.60
N GLY A 327 5.54 -18.31 -10.68
CA GLY A 327 4.18 -18.57 -11.18
C GLY A 327 3.08 -17.80 -10.46
N ALA A 328 3.45 -16.79 -9.65
CA ALA A 328 2.51 -15.86 -9.03
C ALA A 328 1.95 -14.85 -10.06
N ASN A 329 0.73 -14.38 -9.81
CA ASN A 329 0.00 -13.45 -10.66
C ASN A 329 -0.53 -12.21 -9.91
N SER A 330 -0.44 -12.19 -8.58
CA SER A 330 -1.01 -11.12 -7.76
C SER A 330 -0.22 -10.78 -6.51
N PHE A 331 -0.49 -9.62 -5.90
CA PHE A 331 -0.14 -9.32 -4.51
C PHE A 331 -1.07 -8.27 -3.90
N ARG A 332 -1.03 -8.12 -2.57
CA ARG A 332 -1.67 -7.02 -1.84
C ARG A 332 -0.64 -6.00 -1.36
N THR A 333 -0.97 -4.71 -1.42
CA THR A 333 -0.10 -3.61 -0.96
C THR A 333 -0.12 -3.48 0.58
N SER A 334 0.25 -4.56 1.27
CA SER A 334 0.23 -4.60 2.73
C SER A 334 1.27 -3.62 3.32
N HIS A 335 0.94 -2.73 4.25
CA HIS A 335 -0.40 -2.35 4.76
C HIS A 335 -0.63 -0.86 4.55
N TYR A 336 -0.35 -0.42 3.33
CA TYR A 336 -0.33 0.99 2.91
C TYR A 336 -0.22 1.08 1.39
N PRO A 337 -0.71 2.17 0.77
CA PRO A 337 -0.56 2.38 -0.66
C PRO A 337 0.90 2.37 -1.08
N TYR A 338 1.24 1.62 -2.13
CA TYR A 338 2.63 1.56 -2.64
C TYR A 338 2.95 2.75 -3.55
N SER A 339 4.23 2.87 -3.94
CA SER A 339 4.69 3.90 -4.89
C SER A 339 3.95 3.84 -6.22
N GLU A 340 3.62 5.01 -6.81
CA GLU A 340 3.01 5.07 -8.15
C GLU A 340 3.86 4.34 -9.20
N GLU A 341 5.19 4.32 -9.04
CA GLU A 341 6.09 3.58 -9.92
C GLU A 341 5.85 2.07 -9.86
N MET A 342 5.57 1.50 -8.67
CA MET A 342 5.23 0.09 -8.54
C MET A 342 3.87 -0.20 -9.19
N MET A 343 2.87 0.65 -8.98
CA MET A 343 1.54 0.48 -9.57
C MET A 343 1.59 0.50 -11.11
N ARG A 344 2.35 1.44 -11.67
CA ARG A 344 2.62 1.53 -13.12
C ARG A 344 3.42 0.34 -13.64
N LEU A 345 4.38 -0.18 -12.87
CA LEU A 345 5.10 -1.41 -13.23
C LEU A 345 4.14 -2.62 -13.26
N CYS A 346 3.20 -2.71 -12.31
CA CYS A 346 2.21 -3.79 -12.29
C CYS A 346 1.27 -3.74 -13.48
N ASP A 347 0.87 -2.54 -13.92
CA ASP A 347 0.14 -2.35 -15.17
C ASP A 347 0.92 -2.87 -16.37
N GLN A 348 2.22 -2.58 -16.45
CA GLN A 348 3.06 -3.01 -17.57
C GLN A 348 3.32 -4.52 -17.56
N GLU A 349 3.48 -5.11 -16.39
CA GLU A 349 3.90 -6.50 -16.22
C GLU A 349 2.71 -7.47 -16.12
N GLY A 350 1.48 -6.96 -16.01
CA GLY A 350 0.27 -7.76 -15.91
C GLY A 350 0.06 -8.37 -14.53
N ILE A 351 0.43 -7.65 -13.46
CA ILE A 351 0.33 -8.16 -12.09
C ILE A 351 -0.94 -7.62 -11.45
N VAL A 352 -1.76 -8.50 -10.89
CA VAL A 352 -3.01 -8.14 -10.22
C VAL A 352 -2.72 -7.61 -8.81
N VAL A 353 -3.37 -6.52 -8.42
CA VAL A 353 -3.13 -5.83 -7.15
C VAL A 353 -4.43 -5.67 -6.38
N ILE A 354 -4.38 -6.07 -5.11
CA ILE A 354 -5.34 -5.65 -4.08
C ILE A 354 -4.74 -4.41 -3.41
N ASP A 355 -5.34 -3.25 -3.65
CA ASP A 355 -4.80 -1.96 -3.22
C ASP A 355 -5.40 -1.57 -1.87
N GLU A 356 -4.55 -1.36 -0.88
CA GLU A 356 -4.89 -1.27 0.54
C GLU A 356 -4.56 0.10 1.12
N THR A 357 -5.45 0.60 1.97
CA THR A 357 -5.23 1.85 2.71
C THR A 357 -4.15 1.69 3.79
N THR A 358 -3.86 2.75 4.53
CA THR A 358 -2.93 2.75 5.67
C THR A 358 -3.58 2.24 6.97
N ALA A 359 -4.83 1.75 6.92
CA ALA A 359 -5.63 1.42 8.09
C ALA A 359 -5.30 0.05 8.69
N VAL A 360 -4.15 -0.02 9.35
CA VAL A 360 -3.71 -1.14 10.18
C VAL A 360 -3.55 -0.69 11.64
N GLY A 361 -3.86 -1.58 12.57
CA GLY A 361 -3.85 -1.28 14.00
C GLY A 361 -5.12 -0.58 14.50
N VAL A 362 -6.19 -0.52 13.69
CA VAL A 362 -7.55 -0.11 14.10
C VAL A 362 -8.20 -1.25 14.91
N ASN A 363 -7.48 -1.67 15.95
CA ASN A 363 -7.78 -2.82 16.80
C ASN A 363 -7.01 -2.66 18.11
N LEU A 364 -7.69 -2.22 19.17
CA LEU A 364 -7.09 -1.97 20.48
C LEU A 364 -7.01 -3.22 21.36
N GLU A 365 -7.42 -4.38 20.83
CA GLU A 365 -7.31 -5.68 21.48
C GLU A 365 -5.87 -6.23 21.41
N PHE A 366 -5.09 -5.78 20.43
CA PHE A 366 -3.68 -6.11 20.32
C PHE A 366 -2.84 -5.55 21.48
N GLY A 367 -1.65 -6.13 21.73
CA GLY A 367 -0.73 -5.61 22.75
C GLY A 367 -1.17 -5.78 24.21
N GLY A 368 -2.13 -6.67 24.48
CA GLY A 368 -2.68 -6.91 25.83
C GLY A 368 -3.89 -6.04 26.19
N GLY A 369 -4.40 -5.25 25.26
CA GLY A 369 -5.58 -4.39 25.45
C GLY A 369 -5.24 -3.01 26.02
N ALA A 370 -5.84 -1.96 25.46
CA ALA A 370 -5.78 -0.62 26.03
C ALA A 370 -6.64 -0.53 27.29
N ASN A 371 -6.14 0.12 28.36
CA ASN A 371 -6.88 0.27 29.62
C ASN A 371 -6.98 1.74 30.06
N PHE A 372 -8.12 2.12 30.63
CA PHE A 372 -8.35 3.40 31.32
C PHE A 372 -9.01 3.13 32.68
N ASN A 373 -8.45 3.66 33.77
CA ASN A 373 -8.91 3.42 35.15
C ASN A 373 -9.12 1.93 35.53
N GLY A 374 -8.32 1.02 34.95
CA GLY A 374 -8.42 -0.42 35.20
C GLY A 374 -9.52 -1.14 34.41
N GLN A 375 -10.21 -0.45 33.50
CA GLN A 375 -11.16 -1.04 32.56
C GLN A 375 -10.58 -1.06 31.15
N LYS A 376 -10.90 -2.13 30.42
CA LYS A 376 -10.52 -2.30 29.02
C LYS A 376 -11.28 -1.33 28.13
N ILE A 377 -10.57 -0.66 27.23
CA ILE A 377 -11.13 0.31 26.27
C ILE A 377 -11.50 -0.45 25.01
N SER A 378 -12.76 -0.32 24.56
CA SER A 378 -13.20 -0.84 23.26
C SER A 378 -12.52 -0.07 22.13
N THR A 379 -12.19 -0.76 21.03
CA THR A 379 -11.55 -0.14 19.85
C THR A 379 -12.30 1.10 19.37
N PHE A 380 -13.63 1.04 19.29
CA PHE A 380 -14.49 2.12 18.78
C PHE A 380 -15.17 2.94 19.87
N ASP A 381 -14.62 2.93 21.10
CA ASP A 381 -15.04 3.87 22.13
C ASP A 381 -14.85 5.32 21.64
N LYS A 382 -15.90 6.15 21.73
CA LYS A 382 -15.90 7.49 21.13
C LYS A 382 -14.95 8.46 21.81
N GLU A 383 -14.64 8.28 23.08
CA GLU A 383 -13.81 9.22 23.86
C GLU A 383 -12.37 8.73 24.02
N HIS A 384 -12.17 7.42 24.07
CA HIS A 384 -10.90 6.81 24.46
C HIS A 384 -10.36 5.79 23.44
N GLY A 385 -11.19 5.39 22.47
CA GLY A 385 -10.83 4.51 21.37
C GLY A 385 -10.13 5.24 20.22
N VAL A 386 -10.12 4.60 19.05
CA VAL A 386 -9.53 5.17 17.83
C VAL A 386 -10.28 6.42 17.38
N GLN A 387 -9.53 7.42 16.91
CA GLN A 387 -10.03 8.71 16.42
C GLN A 387 -9.69 8.90 14.93
N THR A 388 -9.67 7.80 14.19
CA THR A 388 -9.09 7.73 12.83
C THR A 388 -10.11 7.86 11.71
N GLN A 389 -11.42 7.81 11.97
CA GLN A 389 -12.42 7.63 10.89
C GLN A 389 -12.38 8.75 9.84
N GLU A 390 -12.24 10.01 10.25
CA GLU A 390 -12.19 11.13 9.28
C GLU A 390 -10.91 11.09 8.44
N HIS A 391 -9.76 10.86 9.07
CA HIS A 391 -8.51 10.67 8.34
C HIS A 391 -8.56 9.43 7.43
N HIS A 392 -9.24 8.35 7.85
CA HIS A 392 -9.46 7.16 7.02
C HIS A 392 -10.27 7.49 5.75
N LYS A 393 -11.30 8.34 5.86
CA LYS A 393 -12.04 8.83 4.69
C LYS A 393 -11.16 9.61 3.73
N GLU A 394 -10.24 10.43 4.25
CA GLU A 394 -9.24 11.15 3.44
C GLU A 394 -8.31 10.19 2.71
N VAL A 395 -7.75 9.20 3.41
CA VAL A 395 -6.91 8.16 2.81
C VAL A 395 -7.64 7.41 1.69
N ILE A 396 -8.91 7.05 1.89
CA ILE A 396 -9.73 6.40 0.84
C ILE A 396 -9.91 7.33 -0.37
N ARG A 397 -10.20 8.62 -0.13
CA ARG A 397 -10.35 9.61 -1.22
C ARG A 397 -9.07 9.73 -2.03
N ASP A 398 -7.94 9.89 -1.37
CA ASP A 398 -6.67 10.16 -2.00
C ASP A 398 -6.12 8.92 -2.71
N LEU A 399 -6.27 7.73 -2.11
CA LEU A 399 -5.90 6.45 -2.71
C LEU A 399 -6.68 6.21 -4.01
N ILE A 400 -8.01 6.24 -3.94
CA ILE A 400 -8.86 5.99 -5.13
C ILE A 400 -8.62 7.09 -6.18
N ALA A 401 -8.49 8.35 -5.77
CA ALA A 401 -8.21 9.43 -6.70
C ALA A 401 -6.84 9.31 -7.40
N ARG A 402 -5.85 8.64 -6.77
CA ARG A 402 -4.55 8.36 -7.36
C ARG A 402 -4.61 7.18 -8.32
N ASP A 403 -5.23 6.08 -7.90
CA ASP A 403 -5.07 4.77 -8.56
C ASP A 403 -6.29 4.31 -9.37
N LYS A 404 -7.33 5.14 -9.47
CA LYS A 404 -8.59 4.80 -10.17
C LYS A 404 -8.42 4.27 -11.60
N ASN A 405 -7.37 4.66 -12.32
CA ASN A 405 -7.14 4.27 -13.71
C ASN A 405 -6.21 3.07 -13.87
N HIS A 406 -5.60 2.58 -12.80
CA HIS A 406 -4.72 1.43 -12.87
C HIS A 406 -5.52 0.17 -13.20
N ALA A 407 -5.03 -0.53 -14.21
CA ALA A 407 -5.56 -1.81 -14.66
C ALA A 407 -5.23 -2.92 -13.65
N CYS A 408 -4.04 -2.86 -13.06
CA CYS A 408 -3.58 -3.82 -12.07
C CYS A 408 -4.47 -3.85 -10.83
N VAL A 409 -5.08 -2.72 -10.43
CA VAL A 409 -5.93 -2.62 -9.23
C VAL A 409 -7.31 -3.23 -9.52
N VAL A 410 -7.58 -4.39 -8.91
CA VAL A 410 -8.83 -5.13 -9.11
C VAL A 410 -9.76 -5.09 -7.89
N MET A 411 -9.25 -4.71 -6.72
CA MET A 411 -10.02 -4.69 -5.47
C MET A 411 -9.39 -3.72 -4.47
N TRP A 412 -10.23 -3.04 -3.69
CA TRP A 412 -9.82 -2.12 -2.64
C TRP A 412 -9.92 -2.79 -1.26
N SER A 413 -8.84 -2.78 -0.48
CA SER A 413 -8.84 -3.22 0.92
C SER A 413 -8.94 -2.01 1.86
N ILE A 414 -10.06 -1.91 2.56
CA ILE A 414 -10.39 -0.78 3.43
C ILE A 414 -9.48 -0.75 4.67
N ALA A 415 -9.15 -1.90 5.26
CA ALA A 415 -8.31 -2.00 6.45
C ALA A 415 -7.71 -3.40 6.59
N ASN A 416 -6.60 -3.49 7.32
CA ASN A 416 -5.97 -4.75 7.69
C ASN A 416 -6.13 -5.05 9.17
N GLU A 417 -6.71 -6.23 9.45
CA GLU A 417 -6.95 -6.78 10.79
C GLU A 417 -7.55 -5.78 11.79
N PRO A 418 -8.58 -5.00 11.40
CA PRO A 418 -9.27 -4.19 12.38
C PRO A 418 -10.02 -5.07 13.37
N ASP A 419 -10.51 -4.48 14.44
CA ASP A 419 -11.48 -5.11 15.35
C ASP A 419 -12.83 -5.24 14.65
N SER A 420 -12.95 -6.13 13.67
CA SER A 420 -14.13 -6.22 12.79
C SER A 420 -15.33 -6.93 13.43
N TYR A 421 -15.22 -7.34 14.68
CA TYR A 421 -16.20 -8.19 15.36
C TYR A 421 -16.82 -7.53 16.61
N SER A 422 -16.26 -6.41 17.08
CA SER A 422 -16.75 -5.71 18.26
C SER A 422 -17.85 -4.70 17.96
N GLU A 423 -18.55 -4.29 19.01
CA GLU A 423 -19.56 -3.22 18.94
C GLU A 423 -18.94 -1.91 18.40
N GLY A 424 -19.65 -1.25 17.48
CA GLY A 424 -19.17 -0.04 16.80
C GLY A 424 -18.40 -0.29 15.50
N ALA A 425 -17.99 -1.53 15.21
CA ALA A 425 -17.25 -1.86 13.99
C ALA A 425 -18.07 -1.56 12.72
N TYR A 426 -19.35 -1.91 12.72
CA TYR A 426 -20.21 -1.69 11.55
C TYR A 426 -20.40 -0.19 11.30
N GLU A 427 -20.69 0.59 12.34
CA GLU A 427 -20.85 2.05 12.28
C GLU A 427 -19.55 2.74 11.85
N TYR A 428 -18.40 2.18 12.22
CA TYR A 428 -17.10 2.67 11.78
C TYR A 428 -16.88 2.41 10.28
N PHE A 429 -17.11 1.17 9.81
CA PHE A 429 -16.72 0.75 8.46
C PHE A 429 -17.78 1.00 7.38
N ALA A 430 -19.07 0.87 7.65
CA ALA A 430 -20.13 1.07 6.66
C ALA A 430 -19.98 2.37 5.84
N PRO A 431 -19.77 3.56 6.44
CA PRO A 431 -19.59 4.80 5.66
C PRO A 431 -18.29 4.81 4.83
N LEU A 432 -17.27 4.03 5.22
CA LEU A 432 -16.01 3.92 4.47
C LEU A 432 -16.19 3.06 3.20
N TYR A 433 -16.96 1.97 3.30
CA TYR A 433 -17.34 1.15 2.15
C TYR A 433 -18.21 1.93 1.17
N GLU A 434 -19.21 2.65 1.68
CA GLU A 434 -20.07 3.51 0.86
C GLU A 434 -19.25 4.58 0.15
N LEU A 435 -18.32 5.22 0.86
CA LEU A 435 -17.40 6.20 0.30
C LEU A 435 -16.55 5.59 -0.82
N ALA A 436 -15.87 4.46 -0.57
CA ALA A 436 -15.03 3.80 -1.56
C ALA A 436 -15.80 3.45 -2.84
N ARG A 437 -16.99 2.84 -2.69
CA ARG A 437 -17.89 2.51 -3.81
C ARG A 437 -18.39 3.75 -4.54
N SER A 438 -18.62 4.86 -3.84
CA SER A 438 -19.06 6.11 -4.47
C SER A 438 -17.97 6.74 -5.33
N LEU A 439 -16.72 6.69 -4.85
CA LEU A 439 -15.57 7.36 -5.45
C LEU A 439 -14.94 6.56 -6.60
N ASP A 440 -14.94 5.22 -6.53
CA ASP A 440 -14.38 4.42 -7.61
C ASP A 440 -15.28 4.48 -8.85
N PRO A 441 -14.81 5.06 -9.97
CA PRO A 441 -15.62 5.15 -11.19
C PRO A 441 -15.85 3.77 -11.82
N GLN A 442 -14.99 2.78 -11.54
CA GLN A 442 -15.11 1.42 -12.07
C GLN A 442 -15.99 0.50 -11.21
N LYS A 443 -16.40 0.94 -10.01
CA LYS A 443 -17.20 0.16 -9.05
C LYS A 443 -16.58 -1.21 -8.74
N ARG A 444 -15.25 -1.24 -8.55
CA ARG A 444 -14.54 -2.47 -8.21
C ARG A 444 -14.94 -3.01 -6.82
N PRO A 445 -14.75 -4.32 -6.59
CA PRO A 445 -14.93 -4.92 -5.28
C PRO A 445 -14.20 -4.19 -4.16
N CYS A 446 -14.82 -4.13 -2.99
CA CYS A 446 -14.25 -3.64 -1.74
C CYS A 446 -14.21 -4.79 -0.71
N THR A 447 -13.15 -4.84 0.09
CA THR A 447 -12.94 -5.83 1.16
C THR A 447 -12.36 -5.16 2.41
N LEU A 448 -12.38 -5.88 3.53
CA LEU A 448 -11.43 -5.69 4.63
C LEU A 448 -10.71 -7.01 4.87
N VAL A 449 -9.51 -6.95 5.41
CA VAL A 449 -8.72 -8.15 5.70
C VAL A 449 -8.94 -8.55 7.15
N SER A 450 -9.62 -9.67 7.37
CA SER A 450 -10.15 -10.07 8.66
C SER A 450 -9.12 -10.80 9.53
N VAL A 451 -8.99 -10.34 10.77
CA VAL A 451 -8.15 -10.96 11.81
C VAL A 451 -8.70 -12.33 12.24
N GLN A 452 -7.82 -13.25 12.65
CA GLN A 452 -8.22 -14.59 13.09
C GLN A 452 -9.01 -14.61 14.42
N MET A 453 -8.84 -13.61 15.29
CA MET A 453 -9.44 -13.60 16.64
C MET A 453 -10.92 -13.22 16.68
N GLY A 454 -11.57 -13.02 15.53
CA GLY A 454 -12.89 -12.40 15.45
C GLY A 454 -14.10 -13.28 15.73
N GLY A 455 -13.94 -14.55 16.10
CA GLY A 455 -15.05 -15.44 16.44
C GLY A 455 -15.83 -16.02 15.24
N GLY A 456 -15.28 -15.88 14.02
CA GLY A 456 -15.84 -16.44 12.79
C GLY A 456 -16.76 -15.49 12.01
N PRO A 457 -17.46 -16.00 10.98
CA PRO A 457 -18.25 -15.18 10.05
C PRO A 457 -19.44 -14.45 10.69
N ALA A 458 -20.02 -15.01 11.76
CA ALA A 458 -21.25 -14.51 12.38
C ALA A 458 -21.09 -13.12 13.03
N THR A 459 -19.88 -12.83 13.51
CA THR A 459 -19.51 -11.60 14.22
C THR A 459 -18.77 -10.61 13.33
N ASP A 460 -18.09 -11.10 12.29
CA ASP A 460 -17.30 -10.25 11.40
C ASP A 460 -18.17 -9.37 10.49
N VAL A 461 -18.02 -8.05 10.60
CA VAL A 461 -18.73 -7.09 9.74
C VAL A 461 -18.35 -7.21 8.27
N SER A 462 -17.21 -7.83 7.96
CA SER A 462 -16.79 -8.10 6.57
C SER A 462 -17.83 -8.93 5.83
N ALA A 463 -18.48 -9.88 6.50
CA ALA A 463 -19.51 -10.75 5.94
C ALA A 463 -20.75 -9.99 5.44
N LYS A 464 -20.95 -8.73 5.89
CA LYS A 464 -22.04 -7.85 5.48
C LYS A 464 -21.60 -6.77 4.50
N LEU A 465 -20.38 -6.28 4.64
CA LEU A 465 -19.90 -5.08 3.93
C LEU A 465 -19.06 -5.41 2.70
N SER A 466 -18.29 -6.51 2.73
CA SER A 466 -17.32 -6.86 1.71
C SER A 466 -17.94 -7.62 0.53
N ASP A 467 -17.42 -7.37 -0.66
CA ASP A 467 -17.77 -8.10 -1.87
C ASP A 467 -16.95 -9.41 -2.00
N VAL A 468 -15.81 -9.48 -1.32
CA VAL A 468 -14.90 -10.63 -1.23
C VAL A 468 -14.44 -10.76 0.22
N ILE A 469 -14.37 -11.97 0.75
CA ILE A 469 -13.87 -12.22 2.10
C ILE A 469 -12.37 -12.45 2.05
N CYS A 470 -11.60 -11.57 2.69
CA CYS A 470 -10.15 -11.72 2.79
C CYS A 470 -9.74 -12.13 4.20
N LEU A 471 -9.08 -13.29 4.33
CA LEU A 471 -8.76 -13.90 5.61
C LEU A 471 -7.26 -13.91 5.87
N ASN A 472 -6.87 -13.49 7.07
CA ASN A 472 -5.54 -13.75 7.63
C ASN A 472 -5.64 -14.90 8.62
N ARG A 473 -5.07 -16.06 8.29
CA ARG A 473 -5.18 -17.29 9.09
C ARG A 473 -3.83 -17.97 9.26
N TYR A 474 -3.53 -18.30 10.51
CA TYR A 474 -2.26 -18.86 10.96
C TYR A 474 -2.46 -20.22 11.67
N TYR A 475 -3.40 -21.02 11.19
CA TYR A 475 -3.60 -22.42 11.60
C TYR A 475 -2.32 -23.24 11.32
N GLY A 476 -1.70 -23.75 12.39
CA GLY A 476 -0.39 -24.43 12.32
C GLY A 476 0.80 -23.50 12.59
N TRP A 477 0.57 -22.25 13.01
CA TRP A 477 1.61 -21.36 13.52
C TRP A 477 1.22 -20.74 14.87
N TYR A 478 0.49 -19.62 14.87
CA TYR A 478 0.01 -19.02 16.12
C TYR A 478 -1.09 -19.87 16.78
N PHE A 479 -1.83 -20.63 15.98
CA PHE A 479 -2.97 -21.42 16.45
C PHE A 479 -2.74 -22.91 16.19
N GLY A 480 -2.51 -23.66 17.27
CA GLY A 480 -2.43 -25.12 17.29
C GLY A 480 -1.09 -25.73 16.84
N ALA A 481 -0.04 -24.94 16.62
CA ALA A 481 1.31 -25.46 16.41
C ALA A 481 1.86 -26.24 17.64
N PRO A 482 2.81 -27.18 17.47
CA PRO A 482 3.42 -27.58 16.20
C PRO A 482 2.69 -28.73 15.48
N ASP A 483 1.63 -29.30 16.06
CA ASP A 483 0.87 -30.38 15.43
C ASP A 483 -0.07 -29.82 14.35
N LEU A 484 0.11 -30.22 13.09
CA LEU A 484 -0.68 -29.71 11.98
C LEU A 484 -2.05 -30.39 11.82
N GLN A 485 -2.34 -31.49 12.52
CA GLN A 485 -3.61 -32.22 12.37
C GLN A 485 -4.80 -31.43 12.94
N GLY A 486 -4.67 -30.94 14.17
CA GLY A 486 -5.71 -30.12 14.81
C GLY A 486 -6.03 -28.83 14.04
N PRO A 487 -5.01 -28.03 13.64
CA PRO A 487 -5.20 -26.86 12.81
C PRO A 487 -5.84 -27.14 11.45
N GLU A 488 -5.54 -28.28 10.80
CA GLU A 488 -6.22 -28.67 9.55
C GLU A 488 -7.73 -28.81 9.75
N LEU A 489 -8.14 -29.49 10.84
CA LEU A 489 -9.56 -29.66 11.19
C LEU A 489 -10.23 -28.32 11.52
N ALA A 490 -9.57 -27.46 12.28
CA ALA A 490 -10.11 -26.16 12.67
C ALA A 490 -10.26 -25.21 11.47
N LEU A 491 -9.32 -25.24 10.52
CA LEU A 491 -9.42 -24.48 9.27
C LEU A 491 -10.61 -24.94 8.43
N ARG A 492 -10.83 -26.26 8.32
CA ARG A 492 -12.00 -26.83 7.62
C ARG A 492 -13.31 -26.39 8.27
N GLU A 493 -13.40 -26.49 9.60
CA GLU A 493 -14.58 -26.07 10.35
C GLU A 493 -14.89 -24.58 10.14
N GLU A 494 -13.88 -23.71 10.10
CA GLU A 494 -14.10 -22.28 9.80
C GLU A 494 -14.58 -22.08 8.35
N LEU A 495 -13.97 -22.77 7.38
CA LEU A 495 -14.38 -22.66 5.98
C LEU A 495 -15.79 -23.20 5.72
N ASP A 496 -16.22 -24.24 6.42
CA ASP A 496 -17.60 -24.73 6.37
C ASP A 496 -18.59 -23.62 6.78
N GLN A 497 -18.23 -22.78 7.76
CA GLN A 497 -19.05 -21.64 8.16
C GLN A 497 -19.04 -20.51 7.11
N TRP A 498 -17.88 -20.19 6.54
CA TRP A 498 -17.79 -19.18 5.46
C TRP A 498 -18.56 -19.59 4.21
N ALA A 499 -18.66 -20.90 3.93
CA ALA A 499 -19.42 -21.42 2.80
C ALA A 499 -20.89 -20.97 2.79
N GLU A 500 -21.48 -20.77 3.97
CA GLU A 500 -22.90 -20.37 4.13
C GLU A 500 -23.20 -18.97 3.57
N TYR A 501 -22.17 -18.14 3.38
CA TYR A 501 -22.31 -16.75 2.92
C TYR A 501 -22.28 -16.62 1.39
N GLY A 502 -21.82 -17.65 0.66
CA GLY A 502 -21.83 -17.68 -0.80
C GLY A 502 -20.95 -16.61 -1.47
N LEU A 503 -19.94 -16.10 -0.75
CA LEU A 503 -18.98 -15.10 -1.23
C LEU A 503 -17.63 -15.75 -1.60
N PRO A 504 -16.87 -15.16 -2.53
CA PRO A 504 -15.49 -15.60 -2.78
C PRO A 504 -14.61 -15.34 -1.56
N VAL A 505 -13.73 -16.28 -1.25
CA VAL A 505 -12.75 -16.19 -0.16
C VAL A 505 -11.33 -16.17 -0.72
N ILE A 506 -10.50 -15.27 -0.20
CA ILE A 506 -9.06 -15.19 -0.49
C ILE A 506 -8.32 -15.26 0.84
N PHE A 507 -7.33 -16.15 0.96
CA PHE A 507 -6.38 -16.07 2.05
C PHE A 507 -5.35 -15.00 1.73
N THR A 508 -5.41 -13.87 2.41
CA THR A 508 -4.52 -12.72 2.19
C THR A 508 -3.27 -12.72 3.04
N GLU A 509 -3.27 -13.52 4.13
CA GLU A 509 -2.08 -13.89 4.90
C GLU A 509 -2.22 -15.29 5.49
N TYR A 510 -1.18 -16.10 5.30
CA TYR A 510 -0.95 -17.36 5.99
C TYR A 510 0.54 -17.69 5.84
N GLY A 511 1.20 -18.13 6.90
CA GLY A 511 2.64 -18.40 6.89
C GLY A 511 3.21 -18.73 8.26
N ALA A 512 4.38 -19.37 8.27
CA ALA A 512 5.13 -19.71 9.47
C ALA A 512 6.51 -19.03 9.45
N ASP A 513 6.98 -18.50 10.58
CA ASP A 513 8.32 -17.90 10.61
C ASP A 513 9.36 -18.99 10.32
N THR A 514 10.38 -18.64 9.54
CA THR A 514 11.39 -19.59 9.06
C THR A 514 12.72 -18.90 8.90
N VAL A 515 13.72 -19.37 9.64
CA VAL A 515 15.08 -18.84 9.54
C VAL A 515 15.81 -19.65 8.47
N MET A 516 16.22 -18.99 7.38
CA MET A 516 16.94 -19.67 6.29
C MET A 516 18.16 -20.42 6.83
N GLY A 517 18.31 -21.68 6.42
CA GLY A 517 19.36 -22.58 6.86
C GLY A 517 19.05 -23.41 8.11
N PHE A 518 17.92 -23.19 8.78
CA PHE A 518 17.46 -24.10 9.83
C PHE A 518 16.75 -25.29 9.17
N HIS A 519 17.30 -26.47 9.37
CA HIS A 519 16.79 -27.72 8.80
C HIS A 519 16.69 -28.81 9.85
N ASP A 520 15.68 -29.66 9.72
CA ASP A 520 15.61 -30.94 10.42
C ASP A 520 14.88 -31.97 9.56
N THR A 521 15.35 -33.22 9.60
CA THR A 521 14.67 -34.36 8.97
C THR A 521 13.31 -34.65 9.60
N THR A 522 13.13 -34.32 10.88
CA THR A 522 11.84 -34.32 11.58
C THR A 522 11.48 -32.85 11.83
N PRO A 523 10.63 -32.24 10.98
CA PRO A 523 10.45 -30.79 10.96
C PRO A 523 9.98 -30.23 12.30
N VAL A 524 10.57 -29.11 12.71
CA VAL A 524 10.16 -28.33 13.89
C VAL A 524 9.92 -26.87 13.50
N MET A 525 9.16 -26.14 14.30
CA MET A 525 8.91 -24.70 14.07
C MET A 525 10.22 -23.95 13.79
N TYR A 526 10.17 -22.96 12.89
CA TYR A 526 11.31 -22.19 12.35
C TYR A 526 12.20 -22.90 11.32
N THR A 527 12.08 -24.22 11.12
CA THR A 527 12.81 -24.92 10.02
C THR A 527 12.14 -24.70 8.67
N GLU A 528 12.93 -24.80 7.61
CA GLU A 528 12.43 -24.68 6.23
C GLU A 528 11.45 -25.81 5.87
N GLU A 529 11.68 -27.03 6.38
CA GLU A 529 10.76 -28.15 6.15
C GLU A 529 9.41 -27.93 6.84
N TYR A 530 9.38 -27.37 8.06
CA TYR A 530 8.12 -27.06 8.74
C TYR A 530 7.32 -26.01 7.98
N GLN A 531 7.99 -25.01 7.40
CA GLN A 531 7.35 -24.02 6.55
C GLN A 531 6.63 -24.68 5.36
N VAL A 532 7.29 -25.63 4.71
CA VAL A 532 6.71 -26.39 3.59
C VAL A 532 5.54 -27.24 4.05
N ASP A 533 5.65 -27.95 5.16
CA ASP A 533 4.57 -28.81 5.67
C ASP A 533 3.35 -28.00 6.13
N TYR A 534 3.58 -26.85 6.75
CA TYR A 534 2.55 -25.85 7.05
C TYR A 534 1.77 -25.46 5.78
N TYR A 535 2.47 -25.08 4.71
CA TYR A 535 1.82 -24.68 3.47
C TYR A 535 1.12 -25.84 2.77
N LYS A 536 1.71 -27.05 2.77
CA LYS A 536 1.04 -28.25 2.26
C LYS A 536 -0.26 -28.56 2.98
N MET A 537 -0.30 -28.39 4.30
CA MET A 537 -1.53 -28.57 5.07
C MET A 537 -2.61 -27.58 4.64
N ASN A 538 -2.29 -26.28 4.65
CA ASN A 538 -3.25 -25.24 4.29
C ASN A 538 -3.75 -25.41 2.84
N HIS A 539 -2.85 -25.70 1.89
CA HIS A 539 -3.21 -25.87 0.48
C HIS A 539 -4.14 -27.07 0.23
N ARG A 540 -3.95 -28.20 0.95
CA ARG A 540 -4.90 -29.33 0.86
C ARG A 540 -6.30 -28.88 1.22
N VAL A 541 -6.44 -28.10 2.29
CA VAL A 541 -7.73 -27.57 2.70
C VAL A 541 -8.25 -26.59 1.68
N PHE A 542 -7.44 -25.62 1.23
CA PHE A 542 -7.88 -24.62 0.26
C PHE A 542 -8.41 -25.27 -1.02
N ASP A 543 -7.76 -26.32 -1.52
CA ASP A 543 -8.13 -27.03 -2.74
C ASP A 543 -9.50 -27.74 -2.64
N ASP A 544 -9.96 -28.08 -1.43
CA ASP A 544 -11.24 -28.78 -1.19
C ASP A 544 -12.47 -27.84 -1.22
N TYR A 545 -12.28 -26.52 -1.23
CA TYR A 545 -13.37 -25.54 -1.21
C TYR A 545 -13.38 -24.67 -2.49
N ASP A 546 -14.45 -24.77 -3.28
CA ASP A 546 -14.57 -24.09 -4.58
C ASP A 546 -14.69 -22.56 -4.48
N PHE A 547 -15.24 -22.04 -3.37
CA PHE A 547 -15.34 -20.61 -3.12
C PHE A 547 -14.02 -19.97 -2.66
N VAL A 548 -12.99 -20.76 -2.35
CA VAL A 548 -11.64 -20.25 -2.14
C VAL A 548 -11.04 -19.96 -3.51
N VAL A 549 -10.99 -18.68 -3.86
CA VAL A 549 -10.55 -18.16 -5.16
C VAL A 549 -9.15 -17.55 -5.10
N GLY A 550 -8.42 -17.68 -3.99
CA GLY A 550 -7.10 -17.11 -3.90
C GLY A 550 -6.27 -17.53 -2.71
N GLU A 551 -4.96 -17.63 -2.94
CA GLU A 551 -3.94 -17.90 -1.94
C GLU A 551 -2.78 -16.89 -2.06
N GLN A 552 -2.71 -15.96 -1.11
CA GLN A 552 -1.63 -14.99 -0.96
C GLN A 552 -0.85 -15.25 0.34
N ALA A 553 0.33 -15.83 0.22
CA ALA A 553 1.17 -16.19 1.36
C ALA A 553 1.65 -14.93 2.12
N TRP A 554 1.85 -15.07 3.43
CA TRP A 554 2.49 -14.05 4.25
C TRP A 554 3.90 -14.50 4.65
N ASN A 555 4.97 -13.84 4.23
CA ASN A 555 5.07 -12.70 3.31
C ASN A 555 5.82 -13.12 2.03
N PHE A 556 5.87 -12.25 1.03
CA PHE A 556 6.81 -12.40 -0.07
C PHE A 556 8.26 -12.53 0.43
N ALA A 557 8.74 -11.57 1.22
CA ALA A 557 10.12 -11.56 1.72
C ALA A 557 10.15 -11.26 3.23
N ASP A 558 11.21 -11.71 3.91
CA ASP A 558 11.49 -11.27 5.28
C ASP A 558 11.63 -9.73 5.32
N PHE A 559 11.16 -9.10 6.41
CA PHE A 559 11.12 -7.65 6.54
C PHE A 559 11.34 -7.21 7.99
N ALA A 560 11.63 -5.92 8.21
CA ALA A 560 11.94 -5.41 9.54
C ALA A 560 10.68 -5.15 10.39
N THR A 561 10.79 -5.41 11.70
CA THR A 561 9.76 -5.13 12.70
C THR A 561 10.36 -4.39 13.89
N SER A 562 9.51 -3.82 14.75
CA SER A 562 9.91 -3.48 16.12
C SER A 562 10.52 -4.70 16.82
N GLN A 563 11.43 -4.47 17.77
CA GLN A 563 12.03 -5.55 18.53
C GLN A 563 11.01 -6.21 19.46
N GLY A 564 11.09 -7.53 19.58
CA GLY A 564 10.26 -8.33 20.46
C GLY A 564 10.73 -9.78 20.47
N LEU A 565 10.39 -10.52 21.53
CA LEU A 565 10.83 -11.92 21.70
C LEU A 565 10.36 -12.84 20.57
N LEU A 566 9.19 -12.53 19.99
CA LEU A 566 8.61 -13.28 18.88
C LEU A 566 9.18 -12.89 17.51
N ARG A 567 10.15 -11.96 17.45
CA ARG A 567 10.73 -11.44 16.21
C ARG A 567 12.24 -11.66 16.18
N VAL A 568 12.65 -12.69 15.46
CA VAL A 568 14.06 -12.99 15.22
C VAL A 568 14.59 -12.03 14.16
N GLN A 569 15.02 -10.83 14.59
CA GLN A 569 15.53 -9.75 13.73
C GLN A 569 14.54 -9.37 12.61
N GLY A 570 13.30 -9.08 12.98
CA GLY A 570 12.20 -8.85 12.04
C GLY A 570 11.28 -10.06 11.89
N ASN A 571 10.33 -9.96 10.96
CA ASN A 571 9.42 -11.04 10.60
C ASN A 571 10.13 -11.99 9.63
N LYS A 572 10.01 -13.31 9.88
CA LYS A 572 10.72 -14.37 9.15
C LYS A 572 9.79 -15.28 8.35
N LYS A 573 8.54 -14.90 8.15
CA LYS A 573 7.56 -15.69 7.39
C LYS A 573 7.78 -15.64 5.88
N GLY A 574 8.70 -14.81 5.39
CA GLY A 574 8.98 -14.64 3.97
C GLY A 574 9.28 -15.96 3.28
N LEU A 575 8.77 -16.12 2.05
CA LEU A 575 9.23 -17.19 1.15
C LEU A 575 10.64 -16.90 0.63
N PHE A 576 10.97 -15.62 0.51
CA PHE A 576 12.31 -15.12 0.25
C PHE A 576 12.91 -14.47 1.50
N THR A 577 14.23 -14.43 1.59
CA THR A 577 14.93 -13.56 2.55
C THR A 577 14.76 -12.10 2.19
N ARG A 578 15.14 -11.20 3.11
CA ARG A 578 15.10 -9.74 2.89
C ARG A 578 15.89 -9.30 1.64
N ASP A 579 16.98 -10.00 1.31
CA ASP A 579 17.80 -9.81 0.11
C ASP A 579 17.38 -10.67 -1.10
N ARG A 580 16.13 -11.19 -1.08
CA ARG A 580 15.47 -11.88 -2.20
C ARG A 580 16.09 -13.23 -2.58
N ARG A 581 16.63 -13.97 -1.60
CA ARG A 581 17.07 -15.36 -1.78
C ARG A 581 15.92 -16.32 -1.45
N PRO A 582 15.64 -17.33 -2.29
CA PRO A 582 14.55 -18.27 -2.04
C PRO A 582 14.88 -19.19 -0.85
N LYS A 583 13.95 -19.34 0.09
CA LYS A 583 13.91 -20.48 1.02
C LYS A 583 13.33 -21.71 0.30
N LEU A 584 13.33 -22.88 0.95
CA LEU A 584 12.74 -24.12 0.42
C LEU A 584 11.29 -23.94 -0.01
N ALA A 585 10.47 -23.24 0.78
CA ALA A 585 9.07 -22.99 0.47
C ALA A 585 8.89 -22.22 -0.85
N ALA A 586 9.85 -21.38 -1.25
CA ALA A 586 9.74 -20.67 -2.52
C ALA A 586 9.72 -21.64 -3.72
N HIS A 587 10.49 -22.73 -3.64
CA HIS A 587 10.52 -23.77 -4.66
C HIS A 587 9.26 -24.65 -4.66
N TYR A 588 8.71 -24.94 -3.47
CA TYR A 588 7.43 -25.62 -3.35
C TYR A 588 6.28 -24.83 -4.01
N PHE A 589 6.18 -23.53 -3.68
CA PHE A 589 5.20 -22.64 -4.32
C PHE A 589 5.40 -22.52 -5.81
N LYS A 590 6.66 -22.49 -6.28
CA LYS A 590 6.96 -22.51 -7.71
C LYS A 590 6.37 -23.75 -8.39
N GLU A 591 6.60 -24.93 -7.85
CA GLU A 591 6.06 -26.16 -8.42
C GLU A 591 4.52 -26.15 -8.45
N ARG A 592 3.89 -25.75 -7.34
CA ARG A 592 2.43 -25.67 -7.23
C ARG A 592 1.83 -24.64 -8.20
N TRP A 593 2.29 -23.39 -8.19
CA TRP A 593 1.66 -22.31 -8.93
C TRP A 593 1.84 -22.39 -10.45
N HIS A 594 2.87 -23.10 -10.93
CA HIS A 594 2.98 -23.43 -12.36
C HIS A 594 2.02 -24.54 -12.81
N GLN A 595 1.43 -25.30 -11.87
CA GLN A 595 0.39 -26.30 -12.17
C GLN A 595 -1.03 -25.73 -12.07
N ILE A 596 -1.20 -24.58 -11.42
CA ILE A 596 -2.49 -23.90 -11.26
C ILE A 596 -2.64 -22.83 -12.36
N PRO A 597 -3.65 -22.93 -13.25
CA PRO A 597 -3.89 -21.91 -14.26
C PRO A 597 -4.38 -20.60 -13.60
N ASP A 598 -4.12 -19.46 -14.25
CA ASP A 598 -4.59 -18.15 -13.73
C ASP A 598 -6.12 -18.01 -13.80
N PHE A 599 -6.74 -18.75 -14.72
CA PHE A 599 -8.18 -18.78 -14.92
C PHE A 599 -8.72 -20.21 -14.88
N GLU A 600 -9.98 -20.36 -14.45
CA GLU A 600 -10.73 -21.63 -14.46
C GLU A 600 -10.08 -22.78 -13.67
N TYR A 601 -9.36 -22.48 -12.57
CA TYR A 601 -8.75 -23.52 -11.72
C TYR A 601 -9.79 -24.46 -11.11
N LYS A 602 -10.82 -23.91 -10.46
CA LYS A 602 -11.94 -24.64 -9.85
C LYS A 602 -13.21 -24.23 -10.59
N LYS A 603 -13.82 -25.17 -11.33
CA LYS A 603 -14.90 -24.90 -12.29
C LYS A 603 -16.28 -24.93 -11.68
#